data_AF-A0A836KC08-F1
#
_entry.id   AF-A0A836KC08-F1
#
_cell.length_a   1.000
_cell.length_b   1.000
_cell.length_c   1.000
_cell.angle_alpha   90.00
_cell.angle_beta   90.00
_cell.angle_gamma   90.00
#
_symmetry.space_group_name_H-M   'P 1'
#
loop_
_entity.id
_entity.type
_entity.pdbx_description
1 polymer ?
#
loop_
_entity_poly.entity_id
_entity_poly.type
_entity_poly.pdbx_seq_one_letter_code
_entity_poly.pdbx_strand_id
1 'polypeptide(L)'
;MSAQPSNELARLREELAREEDDLVALEDSVEAQAAQLGYLHTEYTLNKTRVYHHYEPRLEPLRLITYAALQKESLITLQIEWLERKVVEHERRSQGGQFVETRDMKPVAEEYLEKAYQSLLRCYEHIAECPEEALHTISQYACPPEEAIATMVLVMKVRGEAPEACTWKAAQVLLSYTYFHDFFATRSEHLLKGCDLLSEPLMSELESFCANPHHSLPELYRISIPIGCMGEWLHSLRNYYRVKLVTAPVLLSQGADTSRMAEQAQAWLAMMTFGEACGQRQQTTAPEASPSPATDAVAKGADTEDAELEALLAEYKARKESLQLSTTQPASVTADKVQKLRHRLHRLRESVRAAEEARIAVEGELNAKLAEVQSNYDDTMVPLEDRLEEATECFLERVTRKVDVTAAPPAPAATAVSAVDNAAAVAAAV
;
A
#
# COMPACT_ATOMS: atom_id res chain seq x y z
N MET A 1 16.76 86.25 -24.82
CA MET A 1 17.54 85.24 -25.56
C MET A 1 16.88 83.90 -25.31
N SER A 2 16.10 83.39 -26.27
CA SER A 2 15.33 82.15 -26.13
C SER A 2 16.01 81.04 -26.93
N ALA A 3 16.71 80.13 -26.24
CA ALA A 3 17.11 78.86 -26.84
C ALA A 3 15.84 78.04 -27.15
N GLN A 4 15.88 77.25 -28.22
CA GLN A 4 14.67 76.74 -28.87
C GLN A 4 14.18 75.41 -28.26
N PRO A 5 12.89 75.29 -27.87
CA PRO A 5 12.33 74.02 -27.39
C PRO A 5 12.32 72.91 -28.47
N SER A 6 12.50 73.27 -29.75
CA SER A 6 12.57 72.31 -30.86
C SER A 6 13.82 71.43 -30.85
N ASN A 7 14.95 71.90 -30.31
CA ASN A 7 16.18 71.09 -30.23
C ASN A 7 16.13 70.10 -29.06
N GLU A 8 15.47 70.49 -27.96
CA GLU A 8 15.29 69.64 -26.79
C GLU A 8 14.31 68.49 -27.09
N LEU A 9 13.20 68.77 -27.80
CA LEU A 9 12.28 67.72 -28.29
C LEU A 9 12.92 66.79 -29.32
N ALA A 10 13.83 67.29 -30.18
CA ALA A 10 14.57 66.43 -31.11
C ALA A 10 15.53 65.50 -30.37
N ARG A 11 16.27 66.04 -29.39
CA ARG A 11 17.16 65.28 -28.52
C ARG A 11 16.43 64.21 -27.70
N LEU A 12 15.30 64.56 -27.06
CA LEU A 12 14.51 63.61 -26.28
C LEU A 12 13.92 62.47 -27.14
N ARG A 13 13.62 62.72 -28.41
CA ARG A 13 13.21 61.66 -29.35
C ARG A 13 14.36 60.75 -29.75
N GLU A 14 15.57 61.29 -29.90
CA GLU A 14 16.77 60.50 -30.18
C GLU A 14 17.20 59.68 -28.96
N GLU A 15 17.07 60.24 -27.74
CA GLU A 15 17.30 59.51 -26.49
C GLU A 15 16.24 58.41 -26.28
N LEU A 16 14.96 58.68 -26.53
CA LEU A 16 13.88 57.69 -26.43
C LEU A 16 14.02 56.56 -27.47
N ALA A 17 14.37 56.87 -28.72
CA ALA A 17 14.61 55.85 -29.74
C ALA A 17 15.77 54.92 -29.37
N ARG A 18 16.84 55.45 -28.74
CA ARG A 18 17.96 54.62 -28.25
C ARG A 18 17.56 53.74 -27.05
N GLU A 19 16.72 54.23 -26.16
CA GLU A 19 16.19 53.39 -25.07
C GLU A 19 15.22 52.31 -25.59
N GLU A 20 14.43 52.60 -26.64
CA GLU A 20 13.62 51.60 -27.34
C GLU A 20 14.50 50.54 -28.02
N ASP A 21 15.53 50.93 -28.77
CA ASP A 21 16.50 50.03 -29.40
C ASP A 21 17.25 49.16 -28.36
N ASP A 22 17.69 49.76 -27.24
CA ASP A 22 18.36 49.06 -26.14
C ASP A 22 17.42 48.06 -25.42
N LEU A 23 16.14 48.39 -25.26
CA LEU A 23 15.14 47.50 -24.65
C LEU A 23 14.81 46.31 -25.55
N VAL A 24 14.67 46.52 -26.86
CA VAL A 24 14.47 45.43 -27.84
C VAL A 24 15.69 44.49 -27.84
N ALA A 25 16.92 45.03 -27.78
CA ALA A 25 18.13 44.21 -27.70
C ALA A 25 18.22 43.38 -26.40
N LEU A 26 17.67 43.88 -25.29
CA LEU A 26 17.56 43.13 -24.03
C LEU A 26 16.46 42.06 -24.10
N GLU A 27 15.31 42.37 -24.69
CA GLU A 27 14.20 41.42 -24.92
C GLU A 27 14.67 40.25 -25.81
N ASP A 28 15.28 40.54 -26.96
CA ASP A 28 15.90 39.54 -27.86
C ASP A 28 16.94 38.67 -27.13
N SER A 29 17.73 39.25 -26.22
CA SER A 29 18.72 38.52 -25.43
C SER A 29 18.08 37.59 -24.40
N VAL A 30 17.05 38.05 -23.69
CA VAL A 30 16.29 37.23 -22.72
C VAL A 30 15.57 36.08 -23.45
N GLU A 31 14.90 36.36 -24.57
CA GLU A 31 14.26 35.31 -25.38
C GLU A 31 15.27 34.27 -25.90
N ALA A 32 16.42 34.72 -26.42
CA ALA A 32 17.46 33.81 -26.93
C ALA A 32 18.07 32.93 -25.84
N GLN A 33 18.28 33.46 -24.64
CA GLN A 33 18.81 32.70 -23.49
C GLN A 33 17.75 31.74 -22.91
N ALA A 34 16.50 32.20 -22.76
CA ALA A 34 15.39 31.36 -22.31
C ALA A 34 15.12 30.19 -23.28
N ALA A 35 15.20 30.44 -24.59
CA ALA A 35 15.10 29.38 -25.60
C ALA A 35 16.23 28.35 -25.49
N GLN A 36 17.48 28.80 -25.34
CA GLN A 36 18.64 27.90 -25.15
C GLN A 36 18.51 27.04 -23.90
N LEU A 37 18.11 27.63 -22.77
CA LEU A 37 17.86 26.90 -21.53
C LEU A 37 16.70 25.90 -21.68
N GLY A 38 15.62 26.29 -22.37
CA GLY A 38 14.50 25.40 -22.68
C GLY A 38 14.90 24.17 -23.52
N TYR A 39 15.79 24.35 -24.50
CA TYR A 39 16.36 23.23 -25.26
C TYR A 39 17.21 22.31 -24.36
N LEU A 40 18.13 22.87 -23.57
CA LEU A 40 19.00 22.09 -22.67
C LEU A 40 18.20 21.33 -21.61
N HIS A 41 17.20 21.95 -20.98
CA HIS A 41 16.32 21.30 -20.02
C HIS A 41 15.53 20.15 -20.66
N THR A 42 15.09 20.32 -21.92
CA THR A 42 14.41 19.27 -22.69
C THR A 42 15.35 18.09 -22.98
N GLU A 43 16.59 18.36 -23.42
CA GLU A 43 17.58 17.31 -23.66
C GLU A 43 18.00 16.59 -22.38
N TYR A 44 18.24 17.32 -21.29
CA TYR A 44 18.51 16.77 -19.96
C TYR A 44 17.37 15.85 -19.50
N THR A 45 16.12 16.30 -19.63
CA THR A 45 14.93 15.49 -19.30
C THR A 45 14.84 14.23 -20.16
N LEU A 46 15.11 14.32 -21.47
CA LEU A 46 15.15 13.17 -22.37
C LEU A 46 16.27 12.20 -22.02
N ASN A 47 17.47 12.68 -21.69
CA ASN A 47 18.61 11.84 -21.34
C ASN A 47 18.43 11.17 -19.98
N LYS A 48 17.92 11.89 -18.97
CA LYS A 48 17.48 11.33 -17.69
C LYS A 48 16.41 10.24 -17.88
N THR A 49 15.41 10.51 -18.73
CA THR A 49 14.36 9.54 -19.10
C THR A 49 14.94 8.29 -19.78
N ARG A 50 15.89 8.44 -20.72
CA ARG A 50 16.59 7.32 -21.38
C ARG A 50 17.38 6.46 -20.39
N VAL A 51 18.04 7.07 -19.42
CA VAL A 51 18.74 6.37 -18.34
C VAL A 51 17.73 5.52 -17.54
N TYR A 52 16.62 6.10 -17.06
CA TYR A 52 15.58 5.31 -16.38
C TYR A 52 15.03 4.17 -17.25
N HIS A 53 14.74 4.39 -18.54
CA HIS A 53 14.26 3.35 -19.45
C HIS A 53 15.25 2.18 -19.63
N HIS A 54 16.56 2.40 -19.44
CA HIS A 54 17.56 1.34 -19.49
C HIS A 54 17.64 0.52 -18.20
N TYR A 55 17.53 1.19 -17.04
CA TYR A 55 17.73 0.57 -15.72
C TYR A 55 16.45 0.02 -15.09
N GLU A 56 15.31 0.65 -15.29
CA GLU A 56 14.05 0.27 -14.64
C GLU A 56 13.60 -1.18 -14.99
N PRO A 57 13.70 -1.67 -16.24
CA PRO A 57 13.41 -3.08 -16.55
C PRO A 57 14.33 -4.09 -15.87
N ARG A 58 15.52 -3.66 -15.39
CA ARG A 58 16.45 -4.49 -14.59
C ARG A 58 16.12 -4.41 -13.10
N LEU A 59 15.66 -3.25 -12.62
CA LEU A 59 15.35 -2.99 -11.21
C LEU A 59 14.01 -3.57 -10.77
N GLU A 60 12.96 -3.41 -11.58
CA GLU A 60 11.61 -3.75 -11.16
C GLU A 60 11.43 -5.24 -10.79
N PRO A 61 11.96 -6.22 -11.57
CA PRO A 61 11.93 -7.62 -11.14
C PRO A 61 12.65 -7.88 -9.81
N LEU A 62 13.71 -7.13 -9.50
CA LEU A 62 14.46 -7.26 -8.25
C LEU A 62 13.68 -6.66 -7.07
N ARG A 63 12.98 -5.54 -7.26
CA ARG A 63 12.05 -4.97 -6.27
C ARG A 63 10.90 -5.95 -5.97
N LEU A 64 10.25 -6.46 -7.02
CA LEU A 64 9.20 -7.48 -6.93
C LEU A 64 9.64 -8.71 -6.13
N ILE A 65 10.79 -9.32 -6.49
CA ILE A 65 11.31 -10.52 -5.81
C ILE A 65 11.63 -10.22 -4.34
N THR A 66 12.33 -9.11 -4.07
CA THR A 66 12.72 -8.72 -2.69
C THR A 66 11.49 -8.49 -1.82
N TYR A 67 10.52 -7.70 -2.31
CA TYR A 67 9.34 -7.34 -1.55
C TYR A 67 8.41 -8.55 -1.32
N ALA A 68 8.12 -9.35 -2.36
CA ALA A 68 7.33 -10.56 -2.23
C ALA A 68 7.97 -11.58 -1.25
N ALA A 69 9.30 -11.68 -1.25
CA ALA A 69 10.02 -12.55 -0.34
C ALA A 69 9.95 -12.08 1.13
N LEU A 70 10.02 -10.77 1.42
CA LEU A 70 9.78 -10.24 2.77
C LEU A 70 8.37 -10.60 3.28
N GLN A 71 7.36 -10.47 2.42
CA GLN A 71 5.97 -10.82 2.76
C GLN A 71 5.78 -12.32 3.02
N LYS A 72 6.56 -13.16 2.34
CA LYS A 72 6.60 -14.62 2.53
C LYS A 72 7.41 -15.04 3.76
N GLU A 73 8.50 -14.33 4.08
CA GLU A 73 9.28 -14.51 5.31
C GLU A 73 8.41 -14.26 6.55
N SER A 74 7.58 -13.21 6.55
CA SER A 74 6.60 -12.95 7.61
C SER A 74 5.66 -14.15 7.85
N LEU A 75 5.11 -14.75 6.80
CA LEU A 75 4.22 -15.92 6.89
C LEU A 75 4.94 -17.18 7.40
N ILE A 76 6.18 -17.40 6.97
CA ILE A 76 6.99 -18.55 7.43
C ILE A 76 7.37 -18.38 8.90
N THR A 77 7.72 -17.15 9.31
CA THR A 77 8.07 -16.84 10.71
C THR A 77 6.87 -17.09 11.63
N LEU A 78 5.68 -16.61 11.28
CA LEU A 78 4.44 -16.88 12.03
C LEU A 78 4.16 -18.40 12.17
N GLN A 79 4.36 -19.19 11.12
CA GLN A 79 4.22 -20.65 11.17
C GLN A 79 5.25 -21.30 12.12
N ILE A 80 6.51 -20.85 12.07
CA ILE A 80 7.57 -21.34 12.95
C ILE A 80 7.22 -21.03 14.41
N GLU A 81 6.91 -19.78 14.74
CA GLU A 81 6.55 -19.35 16.11
C GLU A 81 5.35 -20.11 16.68
N TRP A 82 4.32 -20.33 15.87
CA TRP A 82 3.15 -21.11 16.26
C TRP A 82 3.49 -22.58 16.55
N LEU A 83 4.21 -23.24 15.64
CA LEU A 83 4.57 -24.65 15.78
C LEU A 83 5.57 -24.86 16.93
N GLU A 84 6.50 -23.94 17.15
CA GLU A 84 7.42 -23.97 18.29
C GLU A 84 6.68 -23.85 19.62
N ARG A 85 5.73 -22.92 19.76
CA ARG A 85 4.86 -22.86 20.95
C ARG A 85 4.05 -24.15 21.14
N LYS A 86 3.55 -24.76 20.05
CA LYS A 86 2.85 -26.06 20.11
C LYS A 86 3.77 -27.18 20.62
N VAL A 87 5.03 -27.21 20.20
CA VAL A 87 6.03 -28.19 20.69
C VAL A 87 6.32 -27.96 22.17
N VAL A 88 6.56 -26.72 22.60
CA VAL A 88 6.85 -26.40 24.01
C VAL A 88 5.71 -26.80 24.94
N GLU A 89 4.45 -26.49 24.58
CA GLU A 89 3.29 -26.92 25.38
C GLU A 89 3.09 -28.44 25.35
N HIS A 90 3.42 -29.11 24.23
CA HIS A 90 3.43 -30.58 24.16
C HIS A 90 4.46 -31.18 25.11
N GLU A 91 5.70 -30.72 25.09
CA GLU A 91 6.78 -31.21 25.97
C GLU A 91 6.43 -30.98 27.45
N ARG A 92 5.91 -29.79 27.78
CA ARG A 92 5.48 -29.43 29.14
C ARG A 92 4.43 -30.36 29.72
N ARG A 93 3.43 -30.80 28.93
CA ARG A 93 2.40 -31.76 29.40
C ARG A 93 2.79 -33.23 29.23
N SER A 94 3.69 -33.55 28.30
CA SER A 94 4.26 -34.90 28.13
C SER A 94 4.94 -35.38 29.42
N GLN A 95 5.62 -34.48 30.13
CA GLN A 95 6.25 -34.76 31.43
C GLN A 95 5.24 -35.17 32.53
N GLY A 96 3.95 -34.83 32.37
CA GLY A 96 2.85 -35.25 33.23
C GLY A 96 1.98 -36.39 32.67
N GLY A 97 2.35 -36.98 31.53
CA GLY A 97 1.57 -38.05 30.88
C GLY A 97 0.23 -37.61 30.27
N GLN A 98 0.01 -36.30 30.09
CA GLN A 98 -1.22 -35.74 29.51
C GLN A 98 -0.99 -35.27 28.08
N PHE A 99 -1.88 -35.65 27.17
CA PHE A 99 -1.92 -35.13 25.80
C PHE A 99 -2.39 -33.67 25.80
N VAL A 100 -1.86 -32.86 24.88
CA VAL A 100 -2.33 -31.48 24.67
C VAL A 100 -3.63 -31.50 23.89
N GLU A 101 -4.70 -30.99 24.49
CA GLU A 101 -5.98 -30.84 23.81
C GLU A 101 -6.05 -29.49 23.06
N THR A 102 -6.92 -29.40 22.05
CA THR A 102 -7.19 -28.16 21.30
C THR A 102 -7.53 -26.98 22.23
N ARG A 103 -8.21 -27.28 23.35
CA ARG A 103 -8.55 -26.34 24.42
C ARG A 103 -7.33 -25.61 24.98
N ASP A 104 -6.19 -26.29 25.12
CA ASP A 104 -5.01 -25.76 25.77
C ASP A 104 -4.25 -24.77 24.88
N MET A 105 -4.27 -24.99 23.57
CA MET A 105 -3.65 -24.11 22.58
C MET A 105 -4.53 -22.88 22.27
N LYS A 106 -5.81 -22.90 22.66
CA LYS A 106 -6.77 -21.82 22.42
C LYS A 106 -6.32 -20.44 22.96
N PRO A 107 -5.91 -20.27 24.24
CA PRO A 107 -5.45 -18.96 24.74
C PRO A 107 -4.22 -18.44 23.99
N VAL A 108 -3.32 -19.34 23.55
CA VAL A 108 -2.13 -18.97 22.77
C VAL A 108 -2.53 -18.48 21.38
N ALA A 109 -3.50 -19.14 20.74
CA ALA A 109 -4.01 -18.72 19.44
C ALA A 109 -4.82 -17.42 19.51
N GLU A 110 -5.62 -17.23 20.57
CA GLU A 110 -6.34 -15.99 20.86
C GLU A 110 -5.37 -14.81 21.07
N GLU A 111 -4.21 -15.01 21.71
CA GLU A 111 -3.16 -13.98 21.84
C GLU A 111 -2.64 -13.47 20.48
N TYR A 112 -2.41 -14.38 19.51
CA TYR A 112 -2.01 -13.98 18.15
C TYR A 112 -3.14 -13.29 17.40
N LEU A 113 -4.39 -13.76 17.55
CA LEU A 113 -5.55 -13.17 16.88
C LEU A 113 -5.81 -11.76 17.39
N GLU A 114 -5.74 -11.55 18.70
CA GLU A 114 -5.90 -10.26 19.36
C GLU A 114 -4.83 -9.25 18.88
N LYS A 115 -3.57 -9.66 18.78
CA LYS A 115 -2.50 -8.82 18.20
C LYS A 115 -2.78 -8.41 16.76
N ALA A 116 -3.27 -9.32 15.93
CA ALA A 116 -3.63 -9.01 14.54
C ALA A 116 -4.91 -8.14 14.47
N TYR A 117 -5.85 -8.32 15.40
CA TYR A 117 -7.05 -7.51 15.51
C TYR A 117 -6.75 -6.07 15.96
N GLN A 118 -5.79 -5.86 16.86
CA GLN A 118 -5.32 -4.52 17.24
C GLN A 118 -4.74 -3.74 16.06
N SER A 119 -4.07 -4.40 15.11
CA SER A 119 -3.66 -3.76 13.85
C SER A 119 -4.87 -3.34 13.00
N LEU A 120 -5.91 -4.18 12.91
CA LEU A 120 -7.16 -3.82 12.22
C LEU A 120 -7.89 -2.63 12.86
N LEU A 121 -7.91 -2.56 14.21
CA LEU A 121 -8.50 -1.43 14.93
C LEU A 121 -7.80 -0.11 14.59
N ARG A 122 -6.46 -0.08 14.52
CA ARG A 122 -5.70 1.11 14.09
C ARG A 122 -6.01 1.52 12.65
N CYS A 123 -6.23 0.56 11.74
CA CYS A 123 -6.67 0.90 10.39
C CYS A 123 -8.05 1.57 10.40
N TYR A 124 -8.97 1.16 11.29
CA TYR A 124 -10.26 1.84 11.45
C TYR A 124 -10.12 3.24 12.06
N GLU A 125 -9.15 3.45 12.96
CA GLU A 125 -8.78 4.79 13.46
C GLU A 125 -8.28 5.68 12.31
N HIS A 126 -7.32 5.22 11.50
CA HIS A 126 -6.82 5.96 10.33
C HIS A 126 -7.87 6.20 9.24
N ILE A 127 -8.87 5.32 9.12
CA ILE A 127 -10.04 5.52 8.23
C ILE A 127 -10.95 6.63 8.79
N ALA A 128 -11.21 6.61 10.11
CA ALA A 128 -12.02 7.62 10.78
C ALA A 128 -11.34 9.01 10.78
N GLU A 129 -10.01 9.07 10.88
CA GLU A 129 -9.20 10.30 10.88
C GLU A 129 -8.84 10.81 9.47
N CYS A 130 -9.27 10.12 8.40
CA CYS A 130 -8.95 10.51 7.02
C CYS A 130 -9.50 11.92 6.67
N PRO A 131 -8.71 12.83 6.08
CA PRO A 131 -9.21 14.16 5.72
C PRO A 131 -10.33 14.12 4.67
N GLU A 132 -11.41 14.88 4.91
CA GLU A 132 -12.55 15.01 3.99
C GLU A 132 -12.11 15.54 2.61
N GLU A 133 -11.18 16.51 2.59
CA GLU A 133 -10.63 17.06 1.34
C GLU A 133 -10.00 15.96 0.47
N ALA A 134 -9.25 15.04 1.07
CA ALA A 134 -8.59 13.94 0.35
C ALA A 134 -9.61 12.94 -0.23
N LEU A 135 -10.70 12.66 0.49
CA LEU A 135 -11.83 11.88 -0.01
C LEU A 135 -12.54 12.58 -1.17
N HIS A 136 -12.77 13.89 -1.05
CA HIS A 136 -13.38 14.70 -2.11
C HIS A 136 -12.53 14.66 -3.39
N THR A 137 -11.22 14.91 -3.29
CA THR A 137 -10.28 14.86 -4.42
C THR A 137 -10.31 13.52 -5.13
N ILE A 138 -10.17 12.39 -4.42
CA ILE A 138 -10.15 11.08 -5.09
C ILE A 138 -11.52 10.68 -5.67
N SER A 139 -12.63 11.07 -5.02
CA SER A 139 -13.97 10.78 -5.54
C SER A 139 -14.20 11.37 -6.94
N GLN A 140 -13.49 12.45 -7.28
CA GLN A 140 -13.59 13.15 -8.57
C GLN A 140 -12.67 12.59 -9.67
N TYR A 141 -11.82 11.58 -9.37
CA TYR A 141 -10.89 11.05 -10.36
C TYR A 141 -11.64 10.37 -11.52
N ALA A 142 -11.60 11.02 -12.69
CA ALA A 142 -12.12 10.49 -13.95
C ALA A 142 -11.23 9.37 -14.53
N CYS A 143 -9.92 9.45 -14.28
CA CYS A 143 -8.93 8.44 -14.64
C CYS A 143 -7.98 8.23 -13.44
N PRO A 144 -8.33 7.37 -12.49
CA PRO A 144 -7.48 7.05 -11.34
C PRO A 144 -6.28 6.17 -11.74
N PRO A 145 -5.18 6.17 -10.97
CA PRO A 145 -4.07 5.22 -11.14
C PRO A 145 -4.52 3.76 -11.02
N GLU A 146 -3.84 2.85 -11.71
CA GLU A 146 -4.20 1.42 -11.75
C GLU A 146 -4.16 0.78 -10.36
N GLU A 147 -3.23 1.20 -9.50
CA GLU A 147 -3.08 0.73 -8.13
C GLU A 147 -4.25 1.16 -7.23
N ALA A 148 -4.82 2.35 -7.46
CA ALA A 148 -6.02 2.82 -6.76
C ALA A 148 -7.25 2.00 -7.17
N ILE A 149 -7.37 1.68 -8.47
CA ILE A 149 -8.42 0.77 -8.97
C ILE A 149 -8.24 -0.62 -8.34
N ALA A 150 -7.05 -1.21 -8.41
CA ALA A 150 -6.75 -2.54 -7.88
C ALA A 150 -7.05 -2.64 -6.37
N THR A 151 -6.62 -1.63 -5.60
CA THR A 151 -6.90 -1.52 -4.16
C THR A 151 -8.41 -1.54 -3.89
N MET A 152 -9.17 -0.65 -4.53
CA MET A 152 -10.61 -0.55 -4.28
C MET A 152 -11.40 -1.76 -4.79
N VAL A 153 -11.02 -2.34 -5.93
CA VAL A 153 -11.61 -3.58 -6.45
C VAL A 153 -11.41 -4.73 -5.45
N LEU A 154 -10.21 -4.87 -4.88
CA LEU A 154 -9.96 -5.90 -3.88
C LEU A 154 -10.71 -5.62 -2.57
N VAL A 155 -10.79 -4.37 -2.10
CA VAL A 155 -11.64 -3.98 -0.96
C VAL A 155 -13.10 -4.40 -1.19
N MET A 156 -13.65 -4.17 -2.39
CA MET A 156 -15.01 -4.57 -2.73
C MET A 156 -15.20 -6.10 -2.72
N LYS A 157 -14.33 -6.84 -3.39
CA LYS A 157 -14.36 -8.32 -3.40
C LYS A 157 -14.28 -8.90 -1.99
N VAL A 158 -13.35 -8.40 -1.17
CA VAL A 158 -13.15 -8.85 0.21
C VAL A 158 -14.38 -8.62 1.08
N ARG A 159 -15.10 -7.51 0.85
CA ARG A 159 -16.35 -7.18 1.55
C ARG A 159 -17.57 -7.96 1.04
N GLY A 160 -17.39 -8.83 0.05
CA GLY A 160 -18.44 -9.68 -0.52
C GLY A 160 -19.31 -9.00 -1.58
N GLU A 161 -18.87 -7.88 -2.17
CA GLU A 161 -19.56 -7.29 -3.31
C GLU A 161 -19.45 -8.18 -4.56
N ALA A 162 -20.47 -8.18 -5.41
CA ALA A 162 -20.48 -9.01 -6.62
C ALA A 162 -19.34 -8.62 -7.60
N PRO A 163 -18.69 -9.57 -8.30
CA PRO A 163 -17.58 -9.27 -9.20
C PRO A 163 -17.90 -8.23 -10.28
N GLU A 164 -19.14 -8.23 -10.80
CA GLU A 164 -19.63 -7.28 -11.80
C GLU A 164 -19.83 -5.87 -11.23
N ALA A 165 -20.03 -5.75 -9.92
CA ALA A 165 -20.17 -4.48 -9.22
C ALA A 165 -18.81 -3.87 -8.82
N CYS A 166 -17.73 -4.66 -8.81
CA CYS A 166 -16.38 -4.24 -8.43
C CYS A 166 -15.75 -3.33 -9.51
N THR A 167 -16.22 -2.10 -9.57
CA THR A 167 -15.83 -1.08 -10.56
C THR A 167 -15.42 0.21 -9.87
N TRP A 168 -14.56 1.02 -10.50
CA TRP A 168 -14.17 2.33 -9.95
C TRP A 168 -15.39 3.22 -9.63
N LYS A 169 -16.41 3.21 -10.48
CA LYS A 169 -17.62 4.01 -10.28
C LYS A 169 -18.43 3.59 -9.04
N ALA A 170 -18.38 2.32 -8.67
CA ALA A 170 -18.95 1.85 -7.41
C ALA A 170 -18.02 2.17 -6.22
N ALA A 171 -16.71 2.08 -6.41
CA ALA A 171 -15.72 2.49 -5.40
C ALA A 171 -15.83 3.98 -5.02
N GLN A 172 -16.16 4.87 -5.96
CA GLN A 172 -16.44 6.29 -5.68
C GLN A 172 -17.58 6.47 -4.65
N VAL A 173 -18.56 5.56 -4.60
CA VAL A 173 -19.61 5.58 -3.57
C VAL A 173 -19.07 5.16 -2.20
N LEU A 174 -18.12 4.21 -2.15
CA LEU A 174 -17.45 3.78 -0.92
C LEU A 174 -16.50 4.85 -0.37
N LEU A 175 -15.94 5.68 -1.25
CA LEU A 175 -15.11 6.86 -0.95
C LEU A 175 -15.94 8.12 -0.63
N SER A 176 -17.27 8.03 -0.60
CA SER A 176 -18.10 9.13 -0.09
C SER A 176 -17.95 9.26 1.42
N TYR A 177 -17.93 10.50 1.94
CA TYR A 177 -17.66 10.82 3.34
C TYR A 177 -18.46 9.93 4.32
N THR A 178 -19.79 9.90 4.19
CA THR A 178 -20.66 9.11 5.09
C THR A 178 -20.34 7.62 5.02
N TYR A 179 -20.07 7.08 3.82
CA TYR A 179 -19.75 5.66 3.70
C TYR A 179 -18.39 5.34 4.32
N PHE A 180 -17.38 6.16 4.05
CA PHE A 180 -16.00 5.94 4.46
C PHE A 180 -15.84 6.02 5.98
N HIS A 181 -16.39 7.06 6.61
CA HIS A 181 -16.29 7.26 8.06
C HIS A 181 -17.32 6.45 8.85
N ASP A 182 -18.61 6.47 8.48
CA ASP A 182 -19.67 5.93 9.35
C ASP A 182 -19.96 4.43 9.12
N PHE A 183 -19.87 3.97 7.86
CA PHE A 183 -20.33 2.62 7.48
C PHE A 183 -19.22 1.62 7.20
N PHE A 184 -18.01 2.06 6.85
CA PHE A 184 -16.93 1.16 6.42
C PHE A 184 -16.52 0.18 7.52
N ALA A 185 -16.19 0.67 8.72
CA ALA A 185 -15.77 -0.15 9.85
C ALA A 185 -16.86 -1.14 10.28
N THR A 186 -18.09 -0.64 10.49
CA THR A 186 -19.26 -1.44 10.89
C THR A 186 -19.54 -2.61 9.93
N ARG A 187 -19.48 -2.38 8.60
CA ARG A 187 -19.68 -3.44 7.60
C ARG A 187 -18.50 -4.41 7.52
N SER A 188 -17.28 -3.93 7.76
CA SER A 188 -16.07 -4.75 7.80
C SER A 188 -16.01 -5.63 9.05
N GLU A 189 -16.50 -5.17 10.20
CA GLU A 189 -16.69 -6.02 11.38
C GLU A 189 -17.70 -7.16 11.13
N HIS A 190 -18.75 -6.90 10.35
CA HIS A 190 -19.73 -7.94 10.03
C HIS A 190 -19.10 -9.07 9.20
N LEU A 191 -18.19 -8.76 8.29
CA LEU A 191 -17.37 -9.75 7.58
C LEU A 191 -16.53 -10.59 8.55
N LEU A 192 -15.81 -9.95 9.49
CA LEU A 192 -14.96 -10.63 10.48
C LEU A 192 -15.74 -11.59 11.39
N LYS A 193 -17.00 -11.26 11.69
CA LYS A 193 -17.92 -12.05 12.52
C LYS A 193 -18.64 -13.14 11.72
N GLY A 194 -18.87 -12.93 10.43
CA GLY A 194 -19.54 -13.89 9.53
C GLY A 194 -18.61 -14.89 8.85
N CYS A 195 -17.31 -14.60 8.73
CA CYS A 195 -16.35 -15.42 8.01
C CYS A 195 -15.19 -15.89 8.91
N ASP A 196 -15.12 -17.20 9.14
CA ASP A 196 -13.96 -17.80 9.80
C ASP A 196 -12.72 -17.79 8.92
N LEU A 197 -12.84 -18.14 7.63
CA LEU A 197 -11.78 -18.04 6.65
C LEU A 197 -12.30 -17.37 5.38
N LEU A 198 -11.44 -16.60 4.70
CA LEU A 198 -11.69 -16.20 3.32
C LEU A 198 -11.62 -17.44 2.40
N SER A 199 -12.27 -17.36 1.24
CA SER A 199 -12.14 -18.39 0.22
C SER A 199 -10.71 -18.45 -0.33
N GLU A 200 -10.23 -19.64 -0.68
CA GLU A 200 -8.89 -19.85 -1.26
C GLU A 200 -8.53 -18.89 -2.41
N PRO A 201 -9.39 -18.61 -3.42
CA PRO A 201 -9.05 -17.65 -4.47
C PRO A 201 -8.92 -16.21 -3.93
N LEU A 202 -9.80 -15.79 -3.02
CA LEU A 202 -9.76 -14.43 -2.44
C LEU A 202 -8.54 -14.23 -1.54
N MET A 203 -8.19 -15.24 -0.73
CA MET A 203 -6.97 -15.21 0.08
C MET A 203 -5.72 -15.17 -0.81
N SER A 204 -5.72 -15.91 -1.92
CA SER A 204 -4.60 -15.91 -2.88
C SER A 204 -4.47 -14.58 -3.61
N GLU A 205 -5.58 -13.94 -3.99
CA GLU A 205 -5.60 -12.59 -4.57
C GLU A 205 -5.07 -11.55 -3.56
N LEU A 206 -5.47 -11.64 -2.29
CA LEU A 206 -5.02 -10.77 -1.21
C LEU A 206 -3.52 -10.95 -0.89
N GLU A 207 -3.01 -12.17 -0.89
CA GLU A 207 -1.58 -12.45 -0.76
C GLU A 207 -0.79 -11.88 -1.96
N SER A 208 -1.29 -12.08 -3.18
CA SER A 208 -0.68 -11.57 -4.40
C SER A 208 -0.64 -10.03 -4.41
N PHE A 209 -1.73 -9.38 -4.01
CA PHE A 209 -1.81 -7.92 -3.89
C PHE A 209 -0.78 -7.40 -2.89
N CYS A 210 -0.79 -7.91 -1.66
CA CYS A 210 0.14 -7.46 -0.62
C CYS A 210 1.62 -7.87 -0.88
N ALA A 211 1.89 -8.73 -1.86
CA ALA A 211 3.24 -9.11 -2.30
C ALA A 211 3.77 -8.25 -3.48
N ASN A 212 2.97 -7.33 -4.02
CA ASN A 212 3.37 -6.38 -5.06
C ASN A 212 3.93 -5.09 -4.42
N PRO A 213 5.16 -4.63 -4.76
CA PRO A 213 5.72 -3.38 -4.24
C PRO A 213 4.90 -2.13 -4.59
N HIS A 214 4.20 -2.11 -5.74
CA HIS A 214 3.27 -1.03 -6.11
C HIS A 214 2.04 -0.94 -5.19
N HIS A 215 1.79 -1.98 -4.37
CA HIS A 215 0.74 -2.01 -3.35
C HIS A 215 1.33 -2.03 -1.93
N SER A 216 2.58 -1.60 -1.79
CA SER A 216 3.16 -1.29 -0.48
C SER A 216 2.55 -0.01 0.07
N LEU A 217 2.40 0.07 1.40
CA LEU A 217 1.73 1.20 2.06
C LEU A 217 2.32 2.56 1.66
N PRO A 218 3.66 2.77 1.60
CA PRO A 218 4.22 4.06 1.19
C PRO A 218 3.79 4.50 -0.21
N GLU A 219 3.71 3.57 -1.18
CA GLU A 219 3.27 3.91 -2.55
C GLU A 219 1.76 4.18 -2.60
N LEU A 220 0.95 3.43 -1.86
CA LEU A 220 -0.50 3.69 -1.78
C LEU A 220 -0.82 5.04 -1.12
N TYR A 221 -0.10 5.42 -0.06
CA TYR A 221 -0.23 6.74 0.57
C TYR A 221 0.27 7.90 -0.32
N ARG A 222 1.25 7.66 -1.21
CA ARG A 222 1.68 8.65 -2.23
C ARG A 222 0.59 8.92 -3.27
N ILE A 223 -0.25 7.93 -3.59
CA ILE A 223 -1.38 8.11 -4.50
C ILE A 223 -2.46 8.96 -3.83
N SER A 224 -2.93 8.55 -2.64
CA SER A 224 -3.79 9.37 -1.79
C SER A 224 -3.92 8.79 -0.38
N ILE A 225 -4.30 9.64 0.58
CA ILE A 225 -4.56 9.21 1.96
C ILE A 225 -5.67 8.12 2.03
N PRO A 226 -6.85 8.28 1.38
CA PRO A 226 -7.88 7.23 1.39
C PRO A 226 -7.40 5.88 0.84
N ILE A 227 -6.60 5.87 -0.23
CA ILE A 227 -6.07 4.62 -0.83
C ILE A 227 -5.02 3.99 0.08
N GLY A 228 -4.18 4.80 0.73
CA GLY A 228 -3.28 4.35 1.79
C GLY A 228 -4.02 3.64 2.92
N CYS A 229 -5.05 4.26 3.49
CA CYS A 229 -5.85 3.67 4.58
C CYS A 229 -6.58 2.38 4.14
N MET A 230 -7.11 2.33 2.92
CA MET A 230 -7.72 1.12 2.34
C MET A 230 -6.70 0.00 2.12
N GLY A 231 -5.50 0.35 1.65
CA GLY A 231 -4.38 -0.59 1.52
C GLY A 231 -3.91 -1.13 2.87
N GLU A 232 -3.77 -0.27 3.88
CA GLU A 232 -3.42 -0.68 5.23
C GLU A 232 -4.43 -1.65 5.83
N TRP A 233 -5.73 -1.37 5.66
CA TRP A 233 -6.80 -2.28 6.05
C TRP A 233 -6.67 -3.65 5.35
N LEU A 234 -6.38 -3.71 4.04
CA LEU A 234 -6.13 -4.97 3.34
C LEU A 234 -4.92 -5.74 3.90
N HIS A 235 -3.80 -5.06 4.15
CA HIS A 235 -2.60 -5.67 4.72
C HIS A 235 -2.85 -6.20 6.15
N SER A 236 -3.55 -5.45 6.99
CA SER A 236 -3.96 -5.87 8.34
C SER A 236 -4.96 -7.02 8.31
N LEU A 237 -5.93 -7.01 7.37
CA LEU A 237 -6.90 -8.08 7.20
C LEU A 237 -6.24 -9.39 6.73
N ARG A 238 -5.28 -9.30 5.79
CA ARG A 238 -4.44 -10.43 5.40
C ARG A 238 -3.72 -11.00 6.61
N ASN A 239 -3.11 -10.17 7.46
CA ASN A 239 -2.40 -10.63 8.65
C ASN A 239 -3.34 -11.32 9.64
N TYR A 240 -4.56 -10.80 9.83
CA TYR A 240 -5.61 -11.43 10.65
C TYR A 240 -6.02 -12.81 10.13
N TYR A 241 -6.28 -12.96 8.83
CA TYR A 241 -6.61 -14.27 8.25
C TYR A 241 -5.40 -15.21 8.15
N ARG A 242 -4.17 -14.71 7.98
CA ARG A 242 -2.93 -15.51 8.12
C ARG A 242 -2.84 -16.16 9.50
N VAL A 243 -3.14 -15.42 10.58
CA VAL A 243 -3.23 -16.01 11.93
C VAL A 243 -4.31 -17.08 11.96
N LYS A 244 -5.56 -16.78 11.57
CA LYS A 244 -6.65 -17.77 11.56
C LYS A 244 -6.31 -19.04 10.75
N LEU A 245 -5.60 -18.93 9.64
CA LEU A 245 -5.14 -20.06 8.83
C LEU A 245 -4.08 -20.89 9.56
N VAL A 246 -3.05 -20.26 10.11
CA VAL A 246 -1.96 -20.94 10.84
C VAL A 246 -2.47 -21.65 12.09
N THR A 247 -3.45 -21.04 12.78
CA THR A 247 -4.11 -21.59 13.98
C THR A 247 -5.44 -22.28 13.67
N ALA A 248 -5.74 -22.62 12.40
CA ALA A 248 -7.05 -23.13 11.99
C ALA A 248 -7.55 -24.37 12.78
N PRO A 249 -6.70 -25.35 13.17
CA PRO A 249 -7.13 -26.47 14.01
C PRO A 249 -7.63 -26.07 15.41
N VAL A 250 -7.48 -24.81 15.82
CA VAL A 250 -7.76 -24.30 17.17
C VAL A 250 -8.81 -23.17 17.18
N LEU A 251 -8.75 -22.23 16.22
CA LEU A 251 -9.62 -21.04 16.22
C LEU A 251 -10.89 -21.15 15.38
N LEU A 252 -11.03 -22.16 14.50
CA LEU A 252 -12.25 -22.32 13.71
C LEU A 252 -13.45 -22.67 14.59
N SER A 253 -14.61 -22.12 14.23
CA SER A 253 -15.88 -22.43 14.91
C SER A 253 -16.19 -23.92 14.82
N GLN A 254 -16.70 -24.49 15.91
CA GLN A 254 -17.05 -25.91 15.98
C GLN A 254 -18.36 -26.18 15.24
N GLY A 255 -18.26 -26.79 14.07
CA GLY A 255 -19.37 -27.20 13.21
C GLY A 255 -19.12 -28.56 12.57
N ALA A 256 -19.94 -28.94 11.58
CA ALA A 256 -19.75 -30.19 10.84
C ALA A 256 -18.54 -30.13 9.87
N ASP A 257 -18.30 -28.96 9.27
CA ASP A 257 -17.28 -28.76 8.23
C ASP A 257 -15.88 -28.40 8.77
N THR A 258 -15.70 -28.22 10.08
CA THR A 258 -14.47 -27.68 10.69
C THR A 258 -13.22 -28.50 10.34
N SER A 259 -13.31 -29.84 10.30
CA SER A 259 -12.17 -30.70 9.92
C SER A 259 -11.76 -30.44 8.46
N ARG A 260 -12.74 -30.36 7.55
CA ARG A 260 -12.49 -30.08 6.12
C ARG A 260 -11.86 -28.70 5.93
N MET A 261 -12.38 -27.69 6.64
CA MET A 261 -11.82 -26.33 6.59
C MET A 261 -10.40 -26.26 7.15
N ALA A 262 -10.09 -26.99 8.23
CA ALA A 262 -8.74 -27.07 8.78
C ALA A 262 -7.76 -27.80 7.85
N GLU A 263 -8.20 -28.85 7.16
CA GLU A 263 -7.41 -29.53 6.12
C GLU A 263 -7.15 -28.60 4.91
N GLN A 264 -8.17 -27.88 4.44
CA GLN A 264 -8.05 -26.90 3.35
C GLN A 264 -7.07 -25.77 3.72
N ALA A 265 -7.19 -25.20 4.92
CA ALA A 265 -6.27 -24.19 5.43
C ALA A 265 -4.81 -24.69 5.46
N GLN A 266 -4.58 -25.93 5.93
CA GLN A 266 -3.25 -26.53 5.94
C GLN A 266 -2.71 -26.80 4.53
N ALA A 267 -3.55 -27.27 3.60
CA ALA A 267 -3.16 -27.52 2.21
C ALA A 267 -2.79 -26.21 1.49
N TRP A 268 -3.57 -25.14 1.69
CA TRP A 268 -3.28 -23.82 1.14
C TRP A 268 -1.99 -23.23 1.74
N LEU A 269 -1.77 -23.35 3.06
CA LEU A 269 -0.53 -22.91 3.70
C LEU A 269 0.70 -23.68 3.17
N ALA A 270 0.58 -24.99 2.95
CA ALA A 270 1.64 -25.79 2.37
C ALA A 270 1.98 -25.35 0.93
N MET A 271 0.94 -25.12 0.12
CA MET A 271 1.08 -24.60 -1.24
C MET A 271 1.78 -23.23 -1.26
N MET A 272 1.30 -22.25 -0.47
CA MET A 272 1.90 -20.91 -0.41
C MET A 272 3.34 -20.92 0.13
N THR A 273 3.66 -21.81 1.06
CA THR A 273 4.97 -21.86 1.73
C THR A 273 6.01 -22.61 0.89
N PHE A 274 5.69 -23.84 0.50
CA PHE A 274 6.64 -24.73 -0.17
C PHE A 274 6.58 -24.60 -1.70
N GLY A 275 5.43 -24.22 -2.27
CA GLY A 275 5.17 -24.31 -3.72
C GLY A 275 4.66 -25.69 -4.14
N GLU A 276 4.32 -26.54 -3.17
CA GLU A 276 3.80 -27.88 -3.40
C GLU A 276 2.30 -27.79 -3.70
N ALA A 277 1.93 -27.95 -4.97
CA ALA A 277 0.55 -28.24 -5.32
C ALA A 277 0.17 -29.59 -4.67
N CYS A 278 -0.90 -29.60 -3.87
CA CYS A 278 -1.36 -30.81 -3.17
C CYS A 278 -2.03 -31.79 -4.14
N GLY A 279 -1.20 -32.43 -4.98
CA GLY A 279 -1.60 -33.38 -6.00
C GLY A 279 -1.60 -34.82 -5.48
N GLN A 280 -2.57 -35.60 -5.95
CA GLN A 280 -2.71 -37.05 -5.73
C GLN A 280 -3.13 -37.48 -4.31
N ARG A 281 -4.42 -37.29 -3.99
CA ARG A 281 -5.14 -38.36 -3.29
C ARG A 281 -5.03 -39.62 -4.13
N GLN A 282 -4.18 -40.55 -3.72
CA GLN A 282 -4.15 -41.90 -4.28
C GLN A 282 -5.52 -42.54 -4.04
N GLN A 283 -6.29 -42.73 -5.11
CA GLN A 283 -7.46 -43.60 -5.07
C GLN A 283 -6.97 -45.03 -4.94
N THR A 284 -6.84 -45.52 -3.71
CA THR A 284 -6.63 -46.94 -3.44
C THR A 284 -7.90 -47.68 -3.84
N THR A 285 -7.90 -48.22 -5.07
CA THR A 285 -8.97 -49.09 -5.56
C THR A 285 -9.05 -50.35 -4.69
N ALA A 286 -10.15 -50.53 -3.98
CA ALA A 286 -10.55 -51.80 -3.37
C ALA A 286 -11.68 -52.42 -4.21
N PRO A 287 -11.64 -53.73 -4.50
CA PRO A 287 -12.59 -54.37 -5.40
C PRO A 287 -13.91 -54.76 -4.73
N GLU A 288 -14.90 -54.98 -5.60
CA GLU A 288 -16.26 -55.50 -5.46
C GLU A 288 -16.57 -56.43 -4.27
N ALA A 289 -17.77 -56.26 -3.69
CA ALA A 289 -18.84 -57.28 -3.77
C ALA A 289 -20.15 -56.83 -3.08
N SER A 290 -21.26 -56.83 -3.83
CA SER A 290 -22.61 -57.10 -3.27
C SER A 290 -22.78 -58.63 -3.21
N PRO A 291 -23.54 -59.22 -2.25
CA PRO A 291 -25.01 -59.23 -2.38
C PRO A 291 -25.83 -59.25 -1.06
N SER A 292 -27.10 -58.81 -1.13
CA SER A 292 -28.13 -59.17 -0.15
C SER A 292 -28.64 -60.60 -0.39
N PRO A 293 -29.24 -61.29 0.60
CA PRO A 293 -30.68 -61.12 0.88
C PRO A 293 -31.07 -61.16 2.37
N ALA A 294 -32.36 -60.92 2.65
CA ALA A 294 -32.93 -60.76 3.99
C ALA A 294 -33.41 -62.06 4.66
N THR A 295 -33.58 -62.02 5.99
CA THR A 295 -34.48 -62.89 6.78
C THR A 295 -35.05 -62.14 7.98
N ASP A 296 -36.36 -62.23 8.20
CA ASP A 296 -37.07 -61.73 9.39
C ASP A 296 -36.80 -62.56 10.65
N ALA A 297 -36.84 -61.93 11.85
CA ALA A 297 -37.44 -62.53 13.05
C ALA A 297 -37.63 -61.54 14.24
N VAL A 298 -38.90 -61.26 14.56
CA VAL A 298 -39.50 -61.20 15.90
C VAL A 298 -38.90 -60.32 17.01
N ALA A 299 -39.72 -59.36 17.44
CA ALA A 299 -39.58 -58.45 18.57
C ALA A 299 -39.20 -59.05 19.94
N LYS A 300 -38.48 -58.22 20.72
CA LYS A 300 -38.76 -57.97 22.14
C LYS A 300 -38.29 -56.55 22.51
N GLY A 301 -39.15 -55.79 23.19
CA GLY A 301 -38.82 -54.43 23.62
C GLY A 301 -38.18 -54.40 25.00
N ALA A 302 -37.10 -53.63 25.10
CA ALA A 302 -36.66 -52.87 26.27
C ALA A 302 -35.62 -51.83 25.77
N ASP A 303 -35.49 -50.71 26.48
CA ASP A 303 -34.29 -49.87 26.50
C ASP A 303 -33.89 -49.13 25.20
N THR A 304 -34.86 -48.44 24.57
CA THR A 304 -34.59 -47.46 23.49
C THR A 304 -33.74 -46.28 23.95
N GLU A 305 -33.85 -45.87 25.22
CA GLU A 305 -33.07 -44.73 25.76
C GLU A 305 -31.58 -45.07 25.91
N ASP A 306 -31.24 -46.29 26.34
CA ASP A 306 -29.83 -46.73 26.42
C ASP A 306 -29.21 -46.92 25.03
N ALA A 307 -29.98 -47.40 24.04
CA ALA A 307 -29.50 -47.52 22.66
C ALA A 307 -29.24 -46.15 22.00
N GLU A 308 -30.09 -45.15 22.26
CA GLU A 308 -29.85 -43.77 21.81
C GLU A 308 -28.67 -43.13 22.56
N LEU A 309 -28.52 -43.39 23.86
CA LEU A 309 -27.39 -42.92 24.65
C LEU A 309 -26.07 -43.56 24.22
N GLU A 310 -26.05 -44.87 23.93
CA GLU A 310 -24.89 -45.55 23.36
C GLU A 310 -24.56 -45.04 21.96
N ALA A 311 -25.55 -44.78 21.11
CA ALA A 311 -25.33 -44.16 19.80
C ALA A 311 -24.74 -42.75 19.91
N LEU A 312 -25.26 -41.91 20.80
CA LEU A 312 -24.72 -40.56 21.07
C LEU A 312 -23.33 -40.61 21.70
N LEU A 313 -23.04 -41.60 22.57
CA LEU A 313 -21.71 -41.82 23.14
C LEU A 313 -20.73 -42.38 22.11
N ALA A 314 -21.18 -43.20 21.16
CA ALA A 314 -20.39 -43.69 20.05
C ALA A 314 -20.08 -42.58 19.03
N GLU A 315 -21.07 -41.74 18.71
CA GLU A 315 -20.89 -40.54 17.88
C GLU A 315 -19.95 -39.54 18.58
N TYR A 316 -20.14 -39.30 19.88
CA TYR A 316 -19.24 -38.47 20.69
C TYR A 316 -17.82 -39.04 20.75
N LYS A 317 -17.64 -40.35 20.90
CA LYS A 317 -16.32 -41.01 20.85
C LYS A 317 -15.69 -40.91 19.47
N ALA A 318 -16.42 -41.21 18.40
CA ALA A 318 -15.93 -41.08 17.03
C ALA A 318 -15.58 -39.62 16.68
N ARG A 319 -16.37 -38.65 17.15
CA ARG A 319 -16.09 -37.22 17.02
C ARG A 319 -14.88 -36.79 17.85
N LYS A 320 -14.72 -37.33 19.06
CA LYS A 320 -13.53 -37.11 19.92
C LYS A 320 -12.27 -37.72 19.31
N GLU A 321 -12.33 -38.95 18.80
CA GLU A 321 -11.23 -39.63 18.12
C GLU A 321 -10.85 -38.93 16.81
N SER A 322 -11.84 -38.48 16.02
CA SER A 322 -11.62 -37.64 14.83
C SER A 322 -10.93 -36.31 15.17
N LEU A 323 -11.39 -35.61 16.22
CA LEU A 323 -10.76 -34.38 16.72
C LEU A 323 -9.33 -34.64 17.26
N GLN A 324 -9.09 -35.76 17.93
CA GLN A 324 -7.76 -36.15 18.42
C GLN A 324 -6.82 -36.48 17.24
N LEU A 325 -7.21 -37.37 16.33
CA LEU A 325 -6.41 -37.81 15.19
C LEU A 325 -6.05 -36.67 14.23
N SER A 326 -6.95 -35.71 14.00
CA SER A 326 -6.69 -34.54 13.15
C SER A 326 -5.79 -33.48 13.82
N THR A 327 -5.77 -33.41 15.16
CA THR A 327 -5.10 -32.31 15.90
C THR A 327 -3.76 -32.71 16.53
N THR A 328 -3.62 -33.95 17.03
CA THR A 328 -2.40 -34.44 17.68
C THR A 328 -1.48 -35.21 16.71
N GLN A 329 -0.87 -34.48 15.77
CA GLN A 329 0.35 -34.96 15.14
C GLN A 329 1.46 -35.10 16.21
N PRO A 330 2.31 -36.14 16.15
CA PRO A 330 3.40 -36.32 17.10
C PRO A 330 4.30 -35.08 17.21
N ALA A 331 4.89 -34.87 18.38
CA ALA A 331 5.88 -33.80 18.59
C ALA A 331 7.04 -33.88 17.58
N SER A 332 7.49 -35.09 17.23
CA SER A 332 8.50 -35.32 16.18
C SER A 332 8.07 -34.80 14.80
N VAL A 333 6.85 -35.13 14.34
CA VAL A 333 6.30 -34.63 13.06
C VAL A 333 6.17 -33.11 13.05
N THR A 334 5.87 -32.51 14.21
CA THR A 334 5.80 -31.05 14.38
C THR A 334 7.20 -30.42 14.34
N ALA A 335 8.20 -31.03 14.99
CA ALA A 335 9.60 -30.60 14.96
C ALA A 335 10.22 -30.72 13.56
N ASP A 336 9.94 -31.82 12.83
CA ASP A 336 10.37 -32.00 11.44
C ASP A 336 9.82 -30.90 10.52
N LYS A 337 8.56 -30.49 10.73
CA LYS A 337 7.95 -29.36 10.01
C LYS A 337 8.64 -28.04 10.35
N VAL A 338 8.93 -27.77 11.63
CA VAL A 338 9.71 -26.58 12.04
C VAL A 338 11.10 -26.57 11.39
N GLN A 339 11.80 -27.71 11.34
CA GLN A 339 13.10 -27.80 10.67
C GLN A 339 13.01 -27.54 9.16
N LYS A 340 11.99 -28.08 8.48
CA LYS A 340 11.72 -27.79 7.06
C LYS A 340 11.42 -26.30 6.82
N LEU A 341 10.63 -25.67 7.69
CA LEU A 341 10.32 -24.23 7.61
C LEU A 341 11.55 -23.36 7.85
N ARG A 342 12.37 -23.66 8.87
CA ARG A 342 13.64 -22.95 9.14
C ARG A 342 14.60 -23.06 7.95
N HIS A 343 14.71 -24.24 7.33
CA HIS A 343 15.52 -24.43 6.11
C HIS A 343 14.97 -23.65 4.90
N ARG A 344 13.64 -23.61 4.75
CA ARG A 344 12.97 -22.81 3.71
C ARG A 344 13.17 -21.31 3.92
N LEU A 345 13.10 -20.83 5.17
CA LEU A 345 13.38 -19.45 5.55
C LEU A 345 14.85 -19.06 5.29
N HIS A 346 15.79 -19.94 5.63
CA HIS A 346 17.21 -19.69 5.38
C HIS A 346 17.50 -19.54 3.88
N ARG A 347 17.02 -20.48 3.05
CA ARG A 347 17.12 -20.39 1.58
C ARG A 347 16.44 -19.15 1.01
N LEU A 348 15.31 -18.74 1.58
CA LEU A 348 14.61 -17.51 1.17
C LEU A 348 15.50 -16.29 1.44
N ARG A 349 16.03 -16.14 2.66
CA ARG A 349 16.93 -15.05 3.04
C ARG A 349 18.22 -15.01 2.21
N GLU A 350 18.77 -16.16 1.83
CA GLU A 350 19.91 -16.24 0.91
C GLU A 350 19.54 -15.71 -0.49
N SER A 351 18.39 -16.12 -1.03
CA SER A 351 17.91 -15.62 -2.33
C SER A 351 17.55 -14.13 -2.30
N VAL A 352 17.02 -13.63 -1.18
CA VAL A 352 16.76 -12.20 -0.98
C VAL A 352 18.06 -11.42 -0.96
N ARG A 353 19.06 -11.84 -0.17
CA ARG A 353 20.35 -11.15 -0.11
C ARG A 353 21.00 -11.05 -1.49
N ALA A 354 20.98 -12.12 -2.28
CA ALA A 354 21.52 -12.09 -3.64
C ALA A 354 20.73 -11.14 -4.58
N ALA A 355 19.40 -11.06 -4.43
CA ALA A 355 18.56 -10.12 -5.18
C ALA A 355 18.78 -8.66 -4.73
N GLU A 356 18.99 -8.42 -3.44
CA GLU A 356 19.30 -7.10 -2.87
C GLU A 356 20.70 -6.62 -3.28
N GLU A 357 21.71 -7.48 -3.23
CA GLU A 357 23.06 -7.20 -3.73
C GLU A 357 23.03 -6.82 -5.22
N ALA A 358 22.27 -7.58 -6.03
CA ALA A 358 22.04 -7.25 -7.43
C ALA A 358 21.27 -5.92 -7.60
N ARG A 359 20.24 -5.66 -6.78
CA ARG A 359 19.46 -4.41 -6.85
C ARG A 359 20.34 -3.20 -6.53
N ILE A 360 21.11 -3.27 -5.44
CA ILE A 360 22.02 -2.22 -4.99
C ILE A 360 23.10 -1.95 -6.05
N ALA A 361 23.63 -2.98 -6.72
CA ALA A 361 24.58 -2.80 -7.81
C ALA A 361 23.95 -2.04 -8.99
N VAL A 362 22.73 -2.40 -9.41
CA VAL A 362 22.03 -1.73 -10.51
C VAL A 362 21.55 -0.32 -10.12
N GLU A 363 21.12 -0.10 -8.87
CA GLU A 363 20.82 1.22 -8.31
C GLU A 363 22.07 2.11 -8.26
N GLY A 364 23.24 1.53 -7.96
CA GLY A 364 24.53 2.20 -8.03
C GLY A 364 24.93 2.60 -9.45
N GLU A 365 24.78 1.69 -10.42
CA GLU A 365 24.99 1.99 -11.86
C GLU A 365 24.05 3.12 -12.34
N LEU A 366 22.76 3.04 -11.99
CA LEU A 366 21.75 4.05 -12.31
C LEU A 366 22.13 5.42 -11.73
N ASN A 367 22.44 5.48 -10.44
CA ASN A 367 22.77 6.74 -9.77
C ASN A 367 24.07 7.35 -10.30
N ALA A 368 25.08 6.52 -10.62
CA ALA A 368 26.30 6.99 -11.28
C ALA A 368 26.02 7.58 -12.67
N LYS A 369 25.12 6.96 -13.47
CA LYS A 369 24.71 7.49 -14.77
C LYS A 369 23.82 8.73 -14.68
N LEU A 370 22.98 8.85 -13.66
CA LEU A 370 22.22 10.09 -13.39
C LEU A 370 23.16 11.23 -13.00
N ALA A 371 24.18 10.98 -12.17
CA ALA A 371 25.20 11.96 -11.80
C ALA A 371 26.08 12.36 -12.98
N GLU A 372 26.45 11.42 -13.86
CA GLU A 372 27.17 11.70 -15.11
C GLU A 372 26.33 12.58 -16.05
N VAL A 373 25.04 12.25 -16.24
CA VAL A 373 24.13 13.10 -17.02
C VAL A 373 24.02 14.48 -16.40
N GLN A 374 23.76 14.59 -15.08
CA GLN A 374 23.67 15.87 -14.40
C GLN A 374 24.96 16.70 -14.59
N SER A 375 26.13 16.14 -14.29
CA SER A 375 27.42 16.84 -14.44
C SER A 375 27.68 17.35 -15.86
N ASN A 376 27.21 16.65 -16.90
CA ASN A 376 27.36 17.10 -18.29
C ASN A 376 26.47 18.31 -18.63
N TYR A 377 25.39 18.54 -17.88
CA TYR A 377 24.48 19.68 -18.07
C TYR A 377 24.77 20.82 -17.07
N ASP A 378 25.17 20.54 -15.84
CA ASP A 378 25.48 21.55 -14.80
C ASP A 378 26.51 22.59 -15.30
N ASP A 379 27.58 22.15 -15.99
CA ASP A 379 28.61 23.01 -16.59
C ASP A 379 28.08 23.98 -17.68
N THR A 380 26.84 23.81 -18.15
CA THR A 380 26.24 24.60 -19.24
C THR A 380 24.91 25.27 -18.87
N MET A 381 24.04 24.60 -18.11
CA MET A 381 22.76 25.17 -17.68
C MET A 381 22.94 26.19 -16.57
N VAL A 382 23.75 25.91 -15.53
CA VAL A 382 23.92 26.86 -14.41
C VAL A 382 24.48 28.22 -14.90
N PRO A 383 25.54 28.28 -15.74
CA PRO A 383 26.02 29.55 -16.28
C PRO A 383 25.07 30.22 -17.30
N LEU A 384 24.03 29.54 -17.77
CA LEU A 384 22.98 30.11 -18.62
C LEU A 384 21.78 30.58 -17.79
N GLU A 385 21.48 29.91 -16.68
CA GLU A 385 20.52 30.34 -15.65
C GLU A 385 21.02 31.66 -15.02
N ASP A 386 22.27 31.71 -14.55
CA ASP A 386 22.91 32.93 -14.01
C ASP A 386 22.77 34.12 -14.99
N ARG A 387 23.06 33.90 -16.28
CA ARG A 387 22.98 34.94 -17.32
C ARG A 387 21.55 35.36 -17.65
N LEU A 388 20.61 34.42 -17.63
CA LEU A 388 19.20 34.69 -17.87
C LEU A 388 18.60 35.48 -16.71
N GLU A 389 18.99 35.18 -15.47
CA GLU A 389 18.66 35.99 -14.29
C GLU A 389 19.25 37.40 -14.44
N GLU A 390 20.56 37.54 -14.68
CA GLU A 390 21.21 38.85 -14.91
C GLU A 390 20.53 39.66 -16.03
N ALA A 391 20.22 39.04 -17.18
CA ALA A 391 19.58 39.70 -18.31
C ALA A 391 18.12 40.11 -18.00
N THR A 392 17.39 39.27 -17.26
CA THR A 392 16.01 39.55 -16.83
C THR A 392 15.99 40.68 -15.79
N GLU A 393 16.92 40.69 -14.84
CA GLU A 393 17.09 41.80 -13.89
C GLU A 393 17.42 43.11 -14.63
N CYS A 394 18.38 43.11 -15.55
CA CYS A 394 18.71 44.31 -16.36
C CYS A 394 17.50 44.83 -17.15
N PHE A 395 16.72 43.94 -17.75
CA PHE A 395 15.49 44.30 -18.48
C PHE A 395 14.45 44.90 -17.54
N LEU A 396 14.18 44.26 -16.40
CA LEU A 396 13.22 44.73 -15.40
C LEU A 396 13.65 46.08 -14.79
N GLU A 397 14.92 46.26 -14.43
CA GLU A 397 15.44 47.55 -13.96
C GLU A 397 15.21 48.64 -15.00
N ARG A 398 15.48 48.36 -16.28
CA ARG A 398 15.38 49.37 -17.36
C ARG A 398 13.93 49.71 -17.72
N VAL A 399 13.03 48.73 -17.73
CA VAL A 399 11.57 48.93 -17.93
C VAL A 399 10.92 49.62 -16.73
N THR A 400 11.37 49.32 -15.49
CA THR A 400 10.81 49.95 -14.28
C THR A 400 11.47 51.27 -13.90
N ARG A 401 12.52 51.70 -14.62
CA ARG A 401 13.22 52.97 -14.44
C ARG A 401 12.30 54.16 -14.75
N LYS A 402 11.53 54.57 -13.74
CA LYS A 402 10.74 55.80 -13.78
C LYS A 402 11.64 56.95 -14.22
N VAL A 403 11.28 57.58 -15.33
CA VAL A 403 11.89 58.85 -15.71
C VAL A 403 11.47 59.88 -14.66
N ASP A 404 12.40 60.28 -13.80
CA ASP A 404 12.18 61.35 -12.81
C ASP A 404 12.11 62.72 -13.51
N VAL A 405 11.02 62.95 -14.24
CA VAL A 405 10.67 64.25 -14.85
C VAL A 405 10.11 65.19 -13.76
N THR A 406 10.89 65.42 -12.70
CA THR A 406 10.56 66.38 -11.62
C THR A 406 11.72 67.31 -11.28
N ALA A 407 12.64 67.56 -12.22
CA ALA A 407 13.63 68.63 -12.14
C ALA A 407 13.07 69.98 -12.65
N ALA A 408 11.98 70.48 -12.03
CA ALA A 408 11.53 71.86 -12.20
C ALA A 408 12.26 72.78 -11.18
N PRO A 409 12.68 74.00 -11.56
CA PRO A 409 13.45 74.87 -10.67
C PRO A 409 12.59 75.44 -9.52
N PRO A 410 13.19 75.74 -8.35
CA PRO A 410 12.44 76.25 -7.20
C PRO A 410 11.97 77.70 -7.47
N ALA A 411 10.66 77.89 -7.55
CA ALA A 411 10.01 79.20 -7.51
C ALA A 411 9.75 79.62 -6.04
N PRO A 412 9.76 80.93 -5.71
CA PRO A 412 10.04 81.39 -4.36
C PRO A 412 8.84 81.32 -3.40
N ALA A 413 9.15 81.37 -2.11
CA ALA A 413 8.18 81.35 -1.03
C ALA A 413 7.17 82.51 -1.09
N ALA A 414 5.89 82.17 -0.90
CA ALA A 414 4.84 83.09 -0.49
C ALA A 414 4.01 82.44 0.63
N THR A 415 3.73 83.21 1.68
CA THR A 415 3.25 82.72 2.98
C THR A 415 1.74 82.91 3.15
N ALA A 416 1.10 82.07 3.99
CA ALA A 416 -0.18 82.30 4.69
C ALA A 416 -1.49 82.15 3.84
N VAL A 417 -2.65 81.69 4.35
CA VAL A 417 -3.01 81.13 5.69
C VAL A 417 -4.37 80.38 5.60
N SER A 418 -4.54 79.29 6.39
CA SER A 418 -5.77 78.57 6.86
C SER A 418 -6.93 78.28 5.85
N ALA A 419 -7.92 77.40 6.06
CA ALA A 419 -8.35 76.46 7.13
C ALA A 419 -9.22 75.33 6.45
N VAL A 420 -9.72 74.24 7.06
CA VAL A 420 -9.68 73.65 8.42
C VAL A 420 -10.02 72.13 8.33
N ASP A 421 -9.93 71.39 9.44
CA ASP A 421 -10.51 70.07 9.80
C ASP A 421 -11.18 69.17 8.73
N ASN A 422 -10.81 67.89 8.61
CA ASN A 422 -11.28 66.88 9.57
C ASN A 422 -10.40 65.61 9.64
N ALA A 423 -10.41 64.96 10.80
CA ALA A 423 -9.69 63.71 11.07
C ALA A 423 -10.63 62.57 11.49
N ALA A 424 -10.44 61.39 10.87
CA ALA A 424 -10.78 60.05 11.35
C ALA A 424 -9.99 59.06 10.47
N ALA A 425 -9.11 58.20 11.00
CA ALA A 425 -9.43 56.92 11.65
C ALA A 425 -10.37 56.06 10.77
N VAL A 426 -10.03 54.82 10.40
CA VAL A 426 -9.55 53.71 11.26
C VAL A 426 -8.56 52.79 10.53
N ALA A 427 -7.63 52.19 11.27
CA ALA A 427 -6.89 51.00 10.87
C ALA A 427 -7.36 49.79 11.69
N ALA A 428 -7.72 48.69 11.03
CA ALA A 428 -7.85 47.31 11.53
C ALA A 428 -8.14 46.41 10.31
N ALA A 429 -7.24 45.52 9.85
CA ALA A 429 -6.79 44.26 10.46
C ALA A 429 -7.71 43.06 10.12
N VAL A 430 -7.35 42.36 9.04
CA VAL A 430 -7.16 40.89 8.98
C VAL A 430 -5.84 40.67 8.22
#